data_AF-A0A845U877-F1
#
_entry.id   AF-A0A845U877-F1
#
_cell.length_a   1.000
_cell.length_b   1.000
_cell.length_c   1.000
_cell.angle_alpha   90.00
_cell.angle_beta   90.00
_cell.angle_gamma   90.00
#
_symmetry.space_group_name_H-M   'P 1'
#
loop_
_entity.id
_entity.type
_entity.pdbx_description
1 polymer ?
#
loop_
_entity_poly.entity_id
_entity_poly.type
_entity_poly.pdbx_seq_one_letter_code
_entity_poly.pdbx_strand_id
1 'polypeptide(L)'
;MSGLKTTSQTDLARLRATGDFAWDGTDEDDRPLSREEMQAGIDASRKKRGRPVGALKESTTIRFDRDVLEMFRASGPGWQTRMNAALRDWLKTHSPTRGS
;
A
#
# COMPACT_ATOMS: atom_id res chain seq x y z
N MET A 1 -34.67 -24.99 -12.79
CA MET A 1 -33.85 -23.80 -12.48
C MET A 1 -32.53 -24.29 -11.91
N SER A 2 -31.46 -24.29 -12.71
CA SER A 2 -30.14 -24.80 -12.30
C SER A 2 -29.11 -23.68 -12.40
N GLY A 3 -28.39 -23.46 -11.31
CA GLY A 3 -27.53 -22.30 -11.07
C GLY A 3 -26.30 -22.20 -11.97
N LEU A 4 -25.94 -20.96 -12.28
CA LEU A 4 -24.66 -20.61 -12.88
C LEU A 4 -23.54 -20.85 -11.86
N LYS A 5 -22.65 -21.79 -12.17
CA LYS A 5 -21.34 -21.88 -11.51
C LYS A 5 -20.38 -20.93 -12.24
N THR A 6 -20.08 -19.80 -11.63
CA THR A 6 -18.97 -18.93 -12.04
C THR A 6 -17.66 -19.56 -11.59
N THR A 7 -16.83 -20.00 -12.54
CA THR A 7 -15.41 -20.29 -12.27
C THR A 7 -14.57 -19.60 -13.33
N SER A 8 -14.07 -18.41 -12.99
CA SER A 8 -12.97 -17.75 -13.69
C SER A 8 -11.69 -18.51 -13.35
N GLN A 9 -11.26 -19.42 -14.23
CA GLN A 9 -9.90 -19.92 -14.25
C GLN A 9 -9.19 -19.23 -15.41
N THR A 10 -8.23 -18.35 -15.11
CA THR A 10 -7.30 -17.82 -16.10
C THR A 10 -6.59 -18.99 -16.74
N ASP A 11 -6.90 -19.26 -18.01
CA ASP A 11 -6.34 -20.37 -18.77
C ASP A 11 -4.89 -20.08 -19.12
N LEU A 12 -3.99 -20.46 -18.21
CA LEU A 12 -2.54 -20.29 -18.33
C LEU A 12 -1.96 -21.04 -19.54
N ALA A 13 -2.71 -21.96 -20.16
CA ALA A 13 -2.30 -22.60 -21.41
C ALA A 13 -2.37 -21.63 -22.61
N ARG A 14 -3.33 -20.68 -22.61
CA ARG A 14 -3.46 -19.67 -23.67
C ARG A 14 -2.31 -18.68 -23.67
N LEU A 15 -1.72 -18.37 -22.51
CA LEU A 15 -0.63 -17.40 -22.39
C LEU A 15 0.76 -17.98 -22.72
N ARG A 16 0.92 -19.31 -22.72
CA ARG A 16 2.20 -19.98 -23.10
C ARG A 16 2.31 -20.30 -24.59
N ALA A 17 1.20 -20.20 -25.34
CA ALA A 17 1.14 -20.53 -26.76
C ALA A 17 1.52 -19.37 -27.69
N THR A 18 1.54 -18.14 -27.18
CA THR A 18 2.11 -16.99 -27.89
C THR A 18 3.63 -17.02 -27.68
N GLY A 19 4.37 -17.35 -28.76
CA GLY A 19 5.83 -17.24 -28.79
C GLY A 19 6.29 -15.85 -28.36
N ASP A 20 7.57 -15.75 -27.98
CA ASP A 20 8.19 -14.51 -27.51
C ASP A 20 7.76 -13.32 -28.36
N PHE A 21 7.16 -12.31 -27.73
CA PHE A 21 6.64 -11.13 -28.40
C PHE A 21 7.77 -10.48 -29.23
N ALA A 22 7.64 -10.53 -30.55
CA ALA A 22 8.53 -9.90 -31.51
C ALA A 22 7.82 -8.69 -32.11
N TRP A 23 8.37 -7.50 -31.89
CA TRP A 23 7.84 -6.25 -32.42
C TRP A 23 7.89 -6.24 -33.95
N ASP A 24 6.79 -5.82 -34.59
CA ASP A 24 6.57 -5.93 -36.04
C ASP A 24 7.01 -4.68 -36.83
N GLY A 25 7.40 -3.59 -36.15
CA GLY A 25 7.82 -2.35 -36.78
C GLY A 25 6.70 -1.37 -37.12
N THR A 26 5.45 -1.70 -36.79
CA THR A 26 4.28 -0.93 -37.26
C THR A 26 3.86 0.16 -36.27
N ASP A 27 3.99 -0.10 -34.97
CA ASP A 27 3.62 0.83 -33.91
C ASP A 27 4.81 1.08 -32.96
N GLU A 28 5.26 2.33 -32.88
CA GLU A 28 6.38 2.75 -32.03
C GLU A 28 6.03 2.65 -30.53
N ASP A 29 4.74 2.69 -30.16
CA ASP A 29 4.29 2.53 -28.77
C ASP A 29 4.33 1.06 -28.30
N ASP A 30 4.27 0.11 -29.24
CA ASP A 30 4.35 -1.34 -28.96
C ASP A 30 5.79 -1.87 -28.97
N ARG A 31 6.78 -1.01 -29.26
CA ARG A 31 8.18 -1.43 -29.28
C ARG A 31 8.66 -1.76 -27.87
N PRO A 32 9.53 -2.78 -27.71
CA PRO A 32 10.17 -3.02 -26.43
C PRO A 32 11.03 -1.80 -26.06
N LEU A 33 10.98 -1.43 -24.78
CA LEU A 33 11.84 -0.37 -24.26
C LEU A 33 13.30 -0.67 -24.56
N SER A 34 14.04 0.33 -25.02
CA SER A 34 15.50 0.23 -25.09
C SER A 34 16.08 0.03 -23.69
N ARG A 35 17.29 -0.53 -23.62
CA ARG A 35 18.03 -0.67 -22.35
C ARG A 35 18.18 0.67 -21.62
N GLU A 36 18.36 1.76 -22.37
CA GLU A 36 18.52 3.10 -21.83
C GLU A 36 17.21 3.64 -21.24
N GLU A 37 16.09 3.47 -21.94
CA GLU A 37 14.77 3.88 -21.45
C GLU A 37 14.34 3.05 -20.23
N MET A 38 14.63 1.74 -20.26
CA MET A 38 14.40 0.87 -19.11
C MET A 38 15.22 1.34 -17.90
N GLN A 39 16.50 1.66 -18.11
CA GLN A 39 17.39 2.17 -17.06
C GLN A 39 16.90 3.52 -16.52
N ALA A 40 16.49 4.44 -17.40
CA ALA A 40 15.94 5.74 -17.02
C ALA A 40 14.64 5.60 -16.20
N GLY A 41 13.75 4.67 -16.57
CA GLY A 41 12.54 4.37 -15.82
C GLY A 41 12.82 3.77 -14.44
N ILE A 42 13.80 2.89 -14.34
CA ILE A 42 14.29 2.33 -13.07
C ILE A 42 14.87 3.44 -12.19
N ASP A 43 15.71 4.31 -12.73
CA ASP A 43 16.36 5.38 -11.99
C ASP A 43 15.37 6.46 -11.54
N ALA A 44 14.40 6.80 -12.39
CA ALA A 44 13.29 7.67 -12.02
C ALA A 44 12.45 7.07 -10.88
N SER A 45 12.22 5.76 -10.90
CA SER A 45 11.49 5.04 -9.84
C SER A 45 12.27 4.97 -8.53
N ARG A 46 13.59 4.76 -8.58
CA ARG A 46 14.47 4.78 -7.41
C ARG A 46 14.53 6.16 -6.76
N LYS A 47 14.58 7.23 -7.55
CA LYS A 47 14.52 8.62 -7.06
C LYS A 47 13.19 8.94 -6.38
N LYS A 48 12.07 8.34 -6.81
CA LYS A 48 10.73 8.55 -6.22
C LYS A 48 10.42 7.64 -5.02
N ARG A 49 11.04 6.47 -4.90
CA ARG A 49 10.77 5.50 -3.83
C ARG A 49 11.93 5.38 -2.85
N GLY A 50 12.13 6.44 -2.07
CA GLY A 50 12.63 6.27 -0.71
C GLY A 50 11.45 6.00 0.23
N ARG A 51 11.43 4.88 0.95
CA ARG A 51 10.67 4.82 2.21
C ARG A 51 11.30 5.90 3.11
N PRO A 52 10.53 6.83 3.70
CA PRO A 52 11.11 7.85 4.57
C PRO A 52 12.00 7.16 5.62
N VAL A 53 13.27 7.53 5.63
CA VAL A 53 14.24 7.07 6.61
C VAL A 53 13.75 7.55 7.97
N GLY A 54 13.42 6.61 8.86
CA GLY A 54 12.90 6.92 10.21
C GLY A 54 11.38 6.86 10.33
N ALA A 55 10.78 5.70 10.06
CA ALA A 55 9.43 5.43 10.57
C ALA A 55 9.48 5.37 12.11
N LEU A 56 9.39 6.53 12.78
CA LEU A 56 9.34 6.68 14.24
C LEU A 56 8.04 6.13 14.87
N LYS A 57 7.19 5.49 14.07
CA LYS A 57 5.89 4.95 14.47
C LYS A 57 6.00 3.44 14.53
N GLU A 58 5.88 2.89 15.72
CA GLU A 58 5.77 1.45 15.91
C GLU A 58 4.33 1.01 15.70
N SER A 59 4.13 -0.06 14.92
CA SER A 59 2.82 -0.66 14.72
C SER A 59 2.59 -1.71 15.80
N THR A 60 1.59 -1.49 16.65
CA THR A 60 1.20 -2.43 17.69
C THR A 60 -0.31 -2.66 17.68
N THR A 61 -0.75 -3.82 18.15
CA THR A 61 -2.17 -4.16 18.28
C THR A 61 -2.62 -3.90 19.70
N ILE A 62 -3.35 -2.81 19.92
CA ILE A 62 -3.93 -2.43 21.21
C ILE A 62 -5.46 -2.43 21.07
N ARG A 63 -6.15 -2.85 22.13
CA ARG A 63 -7.62 -2.76 22.21
C ARG A 63 -8.00 -1.43 22.87
N PHE A 64 -8.97 -0.75 22.27
CA PHE A 64 -9.58 0.47 22.81
C PHE A 64 -11.07 0.21 23.04
N ASP A 65 -11.66 0.96 23.96
CA ASP A 65 -13.10 0.95 24.15
C ASP A 65 -13.82 1.44 22.89
N ARG A 66 -15.01 0.88 22.64
CA ARG A 66 -15.75 1.08 21.39
C ARG A 66 -16.18 2.53 21.22
N ASP A 67 -16.70 3.13 22.29
CA ASP A 67 -17.15 4.52 22.32
C ASP A 67 -16.01 5.50 21.98
N VAL A 68 -14.82 5.30 22.55
CA VAL A 68 -13.64 6.11 22.26
C VAL A 68 -13.27 6.02 20.78
N LEU A 69 -13.24 4.80 20.21
CA LEU A 69 -12.94 4.61 18.79
C LEU A 69 -13.98 5.25 17.87
N GLU A 70 -15.27 5.13 18.19
CA GLU A 70 -16.35 5.75 17.41
C GLU A 70 -16.21 7.27 17.37
N MET A 71 -15.93 7.90 18.52
CA MET A 71 -15.73 9.35 18.59
C MET A 71 -14.57 9.83 17.71
N PHE A 72 -13.44 9.11 17.73
CA PHE A 72 -12.33 9.46 16.84
C PHE A 72 -12.67 9.17 15.38
N ARG A 73 -13.27 8.03 15.03
CA ARG A 73 -13.64 7.71 13.64
C ARG A 73 -14.61 8.73 13.06
N ALA A 74 -15.57 9.20 13.84
CA ALA A 74 -16.53 10.23 13.45
C ALA A 74 -15.85 11.57 13.07
N SER A 75 -14.65 11.85 13.59
CA SER A 75 -13.87 13.03 13.19
C SER A 75 -13.32 12.97 11.76
N GLY A 76 -13.51 11.85 11.04
CA GLY A 76 -13.18 11.71 9.62
C GLY A 76 -11.73 11.33 9.33
N PRO A 77 -11.23 11.56 8.11
CA PRO A 77 -9.86 11.21 7.70
C PRO A 77 -8.81 11.75 8.67
N GLY A 78 -7.76 10.96 8.92
CA GLY A 78 -6.68 11.31 9.85
C GLY A 78 -7.01 11.15 11.34
N TRP A 79 -8.12 10.49 11.69
CA TRP A 79 -8.51 10.28 13.09
C TRP A 79 -7.45 9.58 13.94
N GLN A 80 -6.71 8.62 13.37
CA GLN A 80 -5.62 7.95 14.06
C GLN A 80 -4.48 8.93 14.43
N THR A 81 -4.19 9.88 13.55
CA THR A 81 -3.19 10.94 13.81
C THR A 81 -3.67 11.85 14.94
N ARG A 82 -4.96 12.23 14.96
CA ARG A 82 -5.56 13.01 16.05
C ARG A 82 -5.54 12.25 17.38
N MET A 83 -5.89 10.96 17.37
CA MET A 83 -5.83 10.10 18.54
C MET A 83 -4.41 10.01 19.10
N ASN A 84 -3.40 9.78 18.24
CA ASN A 84 -2.00 9.78 18.65
C ASN A 84 -1.53 11.14 19.20
N ALA A 85 -2.01 12.26 18.65
CA ALA A 85 -1.70 13.60 19.18
C ALA A 85 -2.30 13.81 20.58
N ALA A 86 -3.53 13.35 20.81
CA ALA A 86 -4.17 13.40 22.12
C ALA A 86 -3.41 12.56 23.17
N LEU A 87 -2.98 11.35 22.81
CA LEU A 87 -2.16 10.50 23.69
C LEU A 87 -0.82 11.17 24.04
N ARG A 88 -0.18 11.82 23.07
CA ARG A 88 1.06 12.59 23.32
C ARG A 88 0.84 13.77 24.24
N ASP A 89 -0.28 14.47 24.11
CA ASP A 89 -0.61 15.60 24.95
C ASP A 89 -0.90 15.17 26.40
N TRP A 90 -1.66 14.08 26.57
CA TRP A 90 -1.92 13.47 27.86
C TRP A 90 -0.62 13.11 28.60
N LEU A 91 0.37 12.55 27.90
CA LEU A 91 1.69 12.20 28.46
C LEU A 91 2.53 13.40 28.92
N LYS A 92 2.24 14.63 28.48
CA LYS A 92 2.95 15.82 28.99
C LYS A 92 2.59 16.14 30.43
N THR A 93 1.37 15.78 30.83
CA THR A 93 0.80 16.10 32.14
C THR A 93 0.65 14.88 33.03
N HIS A 94 0.69 13.68 32.45
CA HIS A 94 0.52 12.41 33.15
C HIS A 94 1.70 11.48 32.89
N SER A 95 2.34 11.04 33.96
CA SER A 95 3.34 9.99 33.92
C SER A 95 2.67 8.67 34.26
N PRO A 96 2.67 7.66 33.36
CA PRO A 96 2.17 6.34 33.72
C PRO A 96 3.03 5.80 34.87
N THR A 97 2.39 5.48 35.99
CA THR A 97 3.06 4.94 37.17
C THR A 97 3.73 3.64 36.79
N ARG A 98 5.07 3.61 36.81
CA ARG A 98 5.83 2.38 36.62
C ARG A 98 5.70 1.62 37.94
N GLY A 99 4.84 0.61 37.97
CA GLY A 99 4.69 -0.27 39.14
C GLY A 99 6.05 -0.76 39.59
N SER A 100 6.36 -0.53 40.87
CA SER A 100 7.59 -0.99 41.53
C SER A 100 7.50 -2.45 41.90
#